data_AF-A0AAF0V2N7-F1
#
_entry.id   AF-A0AAF0V2N7-F1
#
_cell.length_a   1.000
_cell.length_b   1.000
_cell.length_c   1.000
_cell.angle_alpha   90.00
_cell.angle_beta   90.00
_cell.angle_gamma   90.00
#
_symmetry.space_group_name_H-M   'P 1'
#
loop_
_entity.id
_entity.type
_entity.pdbx_description
1 polymer ?
#
loop_
_entity_poly.entity_id
_entity_poly.type
_entity_poly.pdbx_seq_one_letter_code
_entity_poly.pdbx_strand_id
1 'polypeptide(L)'
;MENQKKRQAAYMKRSLLDQGYLDEQFIHLEELQDDANPNFVEEVVKLYYTDSARYVRNIELALENGPYDFARLDNMMYQFKGSSSSIGARRVKRQCSQFQEYCNAKNIEGCRNIFQEVKQEYDTLKTKLETYFQTDRHEKDARKRYSQRAEDPLRVCLGRELWKDSFTDVESKHQIRCEQAHHHDLPSSS
;
A
#
# COMPACT_ATOMS: atom_id res chain seq x y z
N MET A 1 8.32 -5.61 -23.76
CA MET A 1 7.09 -5.52 -22.94
C MET A 1 7.26 -5.96 -21.48
N GLU A 2 8.43 -6.50 -21.07
CA GLU A 2 8.65 -6.96 -19.68
C GLU A 2 9.00 -5.83 -18.69
N ASN A 3 9.45 -4.68 -19.21
CA ASN A 3 9.78 -3.49 -18.42
C ASN A 3 8.53 -2.70 -17.95
N GLN A 4 7.34 -3.03 -18.47
CA GLN A 4 6.08 -2.37 -18.11
C GLN A 4 5.46 -2.92 -16.82
N LYS A 5 5.81 -4.16 -16.44
CA LYS A 5 5.29 -4.83 -15.23
C LYS A 5 6.08 -4.51 -13.96
N LYS A 6 7.30 -3.98 -14.04
CA LYS A 6 8.16 -3.70 -12.87
C LYS A 6 7.88 -2.35 -12.18
N ARG A 7 6.82 -1.64 -12.60
CA ARG A 7 6.48 -0.30 -12.09
C ARG A 7 4.98 -0.10 -11.95
N GLN A 8 4.17 -1.15 -12.11
CA GLN A 8 2.72 -0.98 -12.16
C GLN A 8 2.19 -0.66 -10.76
N ALA A 9 2.63 -1.38 -9.73
CA ALA A 9 2.27 -1.07 -8.34
C ALA A 9 2.70 0.36 -7.94
N ALA A 10 3.95 0.74 -8.25
CA ALA A 10 4.45 2.08 -7.98
C ALA A 10 3.66 3.18 -8.71
N TYR A 11 3.28 2.95 -9.96
CA TYR A 11 2.43 3.86 -10.73
C TYR A 11 1.03 3.98 -10.12
N MET A 12 0.41 2.85 -9.76
CA MET A 12 -0.90 2.84 -9.09
C MET A 12 -0.85 3.65 -7.80
N LYS A 13 0.15 3.43 -6.95
CA LYS A 13 0.35 4.20 -5.71
C LYS A 13 0.45 5.70 -5.97
N ARG A 14 1.32 6.10 -6.91
CA ARG A 14 1.46 7.52 -7.28
C ARG A 14 0.12 8.10 -7.72
N SER A 15 -0.63 7.37 -8.54
CA SER A 15 -1.96 7.78 -8.99
C SER A 15 -2.96 7.95 -7.85
N LEU A 16 -2.92 7.10 -6.81
CA LEU A 16 -3.79 7.23 -5.62
C LEU A 16 -3.45 8.47 -4.79
N LEU A 17 -2.17 8.82 -4.68
CA LEU A 17 -1.71 10.04 -4.00
C LEU A 17 -2.11 11.29 -4.81
N ASP A 18 -1.87 11.30 -6.12
CA ASP A 18 -2.14 12.44 -7.00
C ASP A 18 -3.64 12.73 -7.12
N GLN A 19 -4.47 11.67 -7.18
CA GLN A 19 -5.93 11.80 -7.12
C GLN A 19 -6.45 12.14 -5.71
N GLY A 20 -5.57 12.13 -4.71
CA GLY A 20 -5.89 12.47 -3.32
C GLY A 20 -6.73 11.43 -2.60
N TYR A 21 -6.74 10.17 -3.05
CA TYR A 21 -7.33 9.05 -2.31
C TYR A 21 -6.51 8.74 -1.05
N LEU A 22 -5.19 8.78 -1.21
CA LEU A 22 -4.22 8.60 -0.13
C LEU A 22 -3.48 9.91 0.15
N ASP A 23 -2.89 10.02 1.34
CA ASP A 23 -1.97 11.09 1.70
C ASP A 23 -0.63 10.56 2.23
N GLU A 24 0.20 11.48 2.72
CA GLU A 24 1.53 11.19 3.23
C GLU A 24 1.52 10.14 4.35
N GLN A 25 0.45 10.00 5.12
CA GLN A 25 0.38 8.97 6.16
C GLN A 25 0.53 7.55 5.60
N PHE A 26 0.04 7.31 4.37
CA PHE A 26 0.24 6.02 3.71
C PHE A 26 1.71 5.78 3.38
N ILE A 27 2.45 6.82 3.00
CA ILE A 27 3.90 6.74 2.74
C ILE A 27 4.66 6.41 4.02
N HIS A 28 4.32 7.08 5.13
CA HIS A 28 4.92 6.79 6.44
C HIS A 28 4.64 5.34 6.88
N LEU A 29 3.46 4.79 6.57
CA LEU A 29 3.18 3.37 6.83
C LEU A 29 4.08 2.44 6.00
N GLU A 30 4.35 2.77 4.74
CA GLU A 30 5.26 1.98 3.89
C GLU A 30 6.70 2.02 4.38
N GLU A 31 7.16 3.14 4.95
CA GLU A 31 8.51 3.26 5.52
C GLU A 31 8.75 2.36 6.73
N LEU A 32 7.67 1.92 7.40
CA LEU A 32 7.74 0.96 8.51
C LEU A 32 7.85 -0.50 8.04
N GLN A 33 7.65 -0.77 6.76
CA GLN A 33 7.76 -2.11 6.20
C GLN A 33 9.23 -2.45 5.92
N ASP A 34 9.69 -3.61 6.41
CA ASP A 34 11.05 -4.10 6.20
C ASP A 34 11.05 -5.55 5.67
N ASP A 35 12.25 -6.13 5.50
CA ASP A 35 12.40 -7.50 5.01
C ASP A 35 11.88 -8.56 6.01
N ALA A 36 11.77 -8.22 7.30
CA ALA A 36 11.23 -9.10 8.33
C ALA A 36 9.69 -9.09 8.34
N ASN A 37 9.06 -7.98 7.96
CA ASN A 37 7.62 -7.84 7.80
C ASN A 37 7.23 -7.24 6.43
N PRO A 38 7.36 -7.99 5.33
CA PRO A 38 7.16 -7.48 3.97
C PRO A 38 5.70 -7.19 3.58
N ASN A 39 4.74 -7.51 4.47
CA ASN A 39 3.29 -7.35 4.26
C ASN A 39 2.64 -6.39 5.26
N PHE A 40 3.43 -5.71 6.11
CA PHE A 40 2.94 -4.83 7.18
C PHE A 40 1.80 -3.92 6.73
N VAL A 41 2.01 -3.17 5.64
CA VAL A 41 1.01 -2.19 5.16
C VAL A 41 -0.28 -2.85 4.73
N GLU A 42 -0.19 -4.00 4.06
CA GLU A 42 -1.38 -4.77 3.64
C GLU A 42 -2.16 -5.27 4.85
N GLU A 43 -1.47 -5.71 5.91
CA GLU A 43 -2.09 -6.15 7.17
C GLU A 43 -2.78 -4.99 7.91
N VAL A 44 -2.14 -3.81 7.99
CA VAL A 44 -2.76 -2.61 8.56
C VAL A 44 -4.02 -2.22 7.77
N VAL A 45 -3.97 -2.26 6.45
CA VAL A 45 -5.14 -1.95 5.61
C VAL A 45 -6.25 -2.99 5.76
N LYS A 46 -5.92 -4.28 5.92
CA LYS A 46 -6.92 -5.32 6.22
C LYS A 46 -7.62 -5.07 7.56
N LEU A 47 -6.87 -4.67 8.58
CA LEU A 47 -7.44 -4.30 9.88
C LEU A 47 -8.38 -3.10 9.72
N TYR A 48 -7.98 -2.09 8.96
CA TYR A 48 -8.84 -0.95 8.62
C TYR A 48 -10.16 -1.39 7.97
N TYR A 49 -10.16 -2.37 7.05
CA TYR A 49 -11.41 -2.86 6.45
C TYR A 49 -12.34 -3.52 7.48
N THR A 50 -11.79 -4.31 8.40
CA THR A 50 -12.57 -4.93 9.47
C THR A 50 -13.20 -3.88 10.39
N ASP A 51 -12.42 -2.89 10.81
CA ASP A 51 -12.92 -1.80 11.66
C ASP A 51 -13.95 -0.94 10.93
N SER A 52 -13.69 -0.60 9.66
CA SER A 52 -14.58 0.21 8.83
C SER A 52 -15.94 -0.44 8.64
N ALA A 53 -15.99 -1.75 8.38
CA ALA A 53 -17.25 -2.49 8.25
C ALA A 53 -18.11 -2.39 9.53
N ARG A 54 -17.49 -2.45 10.71
CA ARG A 54 -18.16 -2.25 12.00
C ARG A 54 -18.68 -0.81 12.14
N TYR A 55 -17.86 0.19 11.82
CA TYR A 55 -18.26 1.59 11.91
C TYR A 55 -19.42 1.94 10.98
N VAL A 56 -19.31 1.57 9.70
CA VAL A 56 -20.35 1.82 8.69
C VAL A 56 -21.67 1.21 9.13
N ARG A 57 -21.67 -0.07 9.53
CA ARG A 57 -22.89 -0.74 10.01
C ARG A 57 -23.51 -0.02 11.22
N ASN A 58 -22.70 0.36 12.20
CA ASN A 58 -23.21 0.99 13.41
C ASN A 58 -23.79 2.38 13.16
N ILE A 59 -23.17 3.16 12.29
CA ILE A 59 -23.64 4.50 11.90
C ILE A 59 -24.93 4.37 11.08
N GLU A 60 -24.98 3.42 10.15
CA GLU A 60 -26.18 3.16 9.34
C GLU A 60 -27.40 2.82 10.22
N LEU A 61 -27.24 1.88 11.17
CA LEU A 61 -28.29 1.54 12.13
C LEU A 61 -28.73 2.72 13.00
N ALA A 62 -27.80 3.61 13.37
CA ALA A 62 -28.11 4.81 14.15
C ALA A 62 -28.82 5.89 13.32
N LEU A 63 -28.64 5.90 12.00
CA LEU A 63 -29.34 6.82 11.08
C LEU A 63 -30.73 6.32 10.65
N GLU A 64 -30.96 5.00 10.71
CA GLU A 64 -32.26 4.37 10.40
C GLU A 64 -33.28 4.51 11.54
N ASN A 65 -32.83 4.36 12.80
CA ASN A 65 -33.71 4.25 13.95
C ASN A 65 -33.71 5.53 14.78
N GLY A 66 -34.77 6.35 14.63
CA GLY A 66 -35.01 7.51 15.50
C GLY A 66 -35.49 7.10 16.91
N PRO A 67 -35.37 7.98 17.92
CA PRO A 67 -34.86 9.35 17.86
C PRO A 67 -33.33 9.43 17.69
N TYR A 68 -32.84 10.45 16.98
CA TYR A 68 -31.42 10.59 16.63
C TYR A 68 -30.61 11.25 17.74
N ASP A 69 -29.59 10.54 18.23
CA ASP A 69 -28.58 11.07 19.13
C ASP A 69 -27.37 11.58 18.33
N PHE A 70 -27.34 12.90 18.09
CA PHE A 70 -26.26 13.54 17.34
C PHE A 70 -24.89 13.45 18.03
N ALA A 71 -24.84 13.40 19.37
CA ALA A 71 -23.58 13.25 20.09
C ALA A 71 -23.00 11.84 19.89
N ARG A 72 -23.88 10.83 19.89
CA ARG A 72 -23.49 9.45 19.57
C ARG A 72 -23.06 9.31 18.11
N LEU A 73 -23.77 9.92 17.17
CA LEU A 73 -23.41 9.92 15.74
C LEU A 73 -22.05 10.61 15.51
N ASP A 74 -21.83 11.77 16.12
CA ASP A 74 -20.54 12.48 16.04
C ASP A 74 -19.40 11.62 16.60
N ASN A 75 -19.59 11.00 17.77
CA ASN A 75 -18.56 10.14 18.36
C ASN A 75 -18.22 8.91 17.48
N MET A 76 -19.24 8.26 16.92
CA MET A 76 -19.03 7.15 15.99
C MET A 76 -18.24 7.59 14.75
N MET A 77 -18.60 8.75 14.18
CA MET A 77 -17.91 9.28 13.01
C MET A 77 -16.49 9.74 13.33
N TYR A 78 -16.25 10.33 14.51
CA TYR A 78 -14.92 10.70 14.98
C TYR A 78 -14.00 9.48 15.04
N GLN A 79 -14.47 8.35 15.58
CA GLN A 79 -13.70 7.11 15.62
C GLN A 79 -13.40 6.58 14.21
N PHE A 80 -14.39 6.59 13.32
CA PHE A 80 -14.19 6.14 11.94
C PHE A 80 -13.21 7.04 11.17
N LYS A 81 -13.27 8.37 11.38
CA LYS A 81 -12.30 9.33 10.87
C LYS A 81 -10.90 9.06 11.40
N GLY A 82 -10.76 8.71 12.69
CA GLY A 82 -9.49 8.33 13.31
C GLY A 82 -8.89 7.08 12.65
N SER A 83 -9.70 6.03 12.47
CA SER A 83 -9.30 4.82 11.74
C SER A 83 -8.92 5.11 10.29
N SER A 84 -9.66 5.98 9.60
CA SER A 84 -9.31 6.42 8.24
C SER A 84 -8.02 7.27 8.21
N SER A 85 -7.74 7.98 9.30
CA SER A 85 -6.50 8.77 9.49
C SER A 85 -5.28 7.89 9.58
N SER A 86 -5.34 6.77 10.29
CA SER A 86 -4.17 5.90 10.48
C SER A 86 -3.63 5.32 9.17
N ILE A 87 -4.48 5.11 8.15
CA ILE A 87 -4.06 4.60 6.83
C ILE A 87 -3.91 5.69 5.75
N GLY A 88 -4.13 6.96 6.09
CA GLY A 88 -4.04 8.05 5.12
C GLY A 88 -5.19 8.14 4.12
N ALA A 89 -6.39 7.63 4.44
CA ALA A 89 -7.58 7.67 3.58
C ALA A 89 -8.17 9.09 3.45
N ARG A 90 -7.48 9.97 2.71
CA ARG A 90 -7.74 11.42 2.65
C ARG A 90 -9.20 11.78 2.33
N ARG A 91 -9.78 11.21 1.27
CA ARG A 91 -11.16 11.55 0.86
C ARG A 91 -12.20 11.12 1.89
N VAL A 92 -12.06 9.90 2.43
CA VAL A 92 -12.96 9.38 3.47
C VAL A 92 -12.94 10.32 4.69
N LYS A 93 -11.75 10.70 5.17
CA LYS A 93 -11.60 11.64 6.31
C LYS A 93 -12.25 12.99 6.08
N ARG A 94 -12.20 13.49 4.85
CA ARG A 94 -12.84 14.75 4.47
C ARG A 94 -14.35 14.64 4.65
N GLN A 95 -14.95 13.59 4.10
CA GLN A 95 -16.41 13.36 4.23
C GLN A 95 -16.82 13.09 5.68
N CYS A 96 -16.00 12.37 6.45
CA CYS A 96 -16.23 12.22 7.89
C CYS A 96 -16.26 13.57 8.61
N SER A 97 -15.36 14.50 8.26
CA SER A 97 -15.33 15.84 8.88
C SER A 97 -16.61 16.62 8.59
N GLN A 98 -17.10 16.56 7.35
CA GLN A 98 -18.35 17.20 6.98
C GLN A 98 -19.57 16.55 7.65
N PHE A 99 -19.57 15.24 7.89
CA PHE A 99 -20.60 14.58 8.70
C PHE A 99 -20.65 15.12 10.13
N GLN A 100 -19.50 15.38 10.75
CA GLN A 100 -19.44 15.97 12.09
C GLN A 100 -20.02 17.39 12.11
N GLU A 101 -19.81 18.18 11.05
CA GLU A 101 -20.43 19.50 10.91
C GLU A 101 -21.97 19.41 10.89
N TYR A 102 -22.53 18.45 10.16
CA TYR A 102 -23.98 18.21 10.16
C TYR A 102 -24.50 17.69 11.52
N CYS A 103 -23.71 16.91 12.26
CA CYS A 103 -24.05 16.53 13.63
C CYS A 103 -24.14 17.76 14.54
N ASN A 104 -23.16 18.67 14.46
CA ASN A 104 -23.15 19.92 15.21
C ASN A 104 -24.34 20.82 14.86
N ALA A 105 -24.71 20.87 13.58
CA ALA A 105 -25.88 21.59 13.09
C ALA A 105 -27.22 20.88 13.38
N LYS A 106 -27.20 19.68 13.98
CA LYS A 106 -28.38 18.83 14.19
C LYS A 106 -29.20 18.56 12.92
N ASN A 107 -28.51 18.44 11.78
CA ASN A 107 -29.12 18.23 10.48
C ASN A 107 -29.05 16.75 10.08
N ILE A 108 -30.11 15.99 10.39
CA ILE A 108 -30.15 14.56 10.11
C ILE A 108 -30.15 14.23 8.61
N GLU A 109 -30.79 15.06 7.78
CA GLU A 109 -30.82 14.85 6.33
C GLU A 109 -29.42 15.05 5.74
N GLY A 110 -28.72 16.10 6.19
CA GLY A 110 -27.31 16.33 5.89
C GLY A 110 -26.43 15.14 6.30
N CYS A 111 -26.60 14.62 7.52
CA CYS A 111 -25.89 13.42 7.99
C CYS A 111 -26.15 12.20 7.10
N ARG A 112 -27.41 11.97 6.68
CA ARG A 112 -27.76 10.84 5.79
C ARG A 112 -27.12 10.97 4.42
N ASN A 113 -27.18 12.16 3.83
CA ASN A 113 -26.64 12.43 2.50
C ASN A 113 -25.12 12.26 2.48
N ILE A 114 -24.41 12.92 3.40
CA ILE A 114 -22.94 12.83 3.45
C ILE A 114 -22.47 11.43 3.85
N PHE A 115 -23.27 10.66 4.62
CA PHE A 115 -22.93 9.28 4.94
C PHE A 115 -22.94 8.37 3.71
N GLN A 116 -23.80 8.62 2.72
CA GLN A 116 -23.71 7.90 1.44
C GLN A 116 -22.40 8.23 0.71
N GLU A 117 -21.95 9.48 0.73
CA GLU A 117 -20.66 9.86 0.15
C GLU A 117 -19.48 9.21 0.89
N VAL A 118 -19.54 9.11 2.23
CA VAL A 118 -18.56 8.39 3.04
C VAL A 118 -18.45 6.93 2.58
N LYS A 119 -19.59 6.23 2.41
CA LYS A 119 -19.61 4.84 1.92
C LYS A 119 -19.02 4.73 0.51
N GLN A 120 -19.40 5.63 -0.40
CA GLN A 120 -18.90 5.64 -1.77
C GLN A 120 -17.38 5.85 -1.84
N GLU A 121 -16.84 6.82 -1.10
CA GLU A 121 -15.40 7.07 -1.07
C GLU A 121 -14.63 5.91 -0.42
N TYR A 122 -15.20 5.30 0.63
CA TYR A 122 -14.64 4.09 1.25
C TYR A 122 -14.58 2.91 0.27
N ASP A 123 -15.69 2.57 -0.40
CA ASP A 123 -15.75 1.43 -1.33
C ASP A 123 -14.83 1.65 -2.54
N THR A 124 -14.76 2.89 -3.02
CA THR A 124 -13.84 3.28 -4.10
C THR A 124 -12.39 3.12 -3.68
N LEU A 125 -12.01 3.60 -2.49
CA LEU A 125 -10.66 3.45 -1.96
C LEU A 125 -10.30 1.98 -1.75
N LYS A 126 -11.20 1.20 -1.16
CA LYS A 126 -11.02 -0.22 -0.90
C LYS A 126 -10.72 -0.98 -2.19
N THR A 127 -11.54 -0.81 -3.23
CA THR A 127 -11.35 -1.46 -4.54
C THR A 127 -9.99 -1.13 -5.16
N LYS A 128 -9.59 0.14 -5.05
CA LYS A 128 -8.29 0.62 -5.57
C LYS A 128 -7.11 0.04 -4.80
N LEU A 129 -7.18 0.00 -3.47
CA LEU A 129 -6.15 -0.59 -2.62
C LEU A 129 -6.05 -2.11 -2.81
N GLU A 130 -7.17 -2.82 -2.96
CA GLU A 130 -7.18 -4.26 -3.27
C GLU A 130 -6.44 -4.55 -4.58
N THR A 131 -6.70 -3.75 -5.63
CA THR A 131 -6.02 -3.85 -6.92
C THR A 131 -4.52 -3.55 -6.79
N TYR A 132 -4.16 -2.52 -6.01
CA TYR A 132 -2.79 -2.16 -5.71
C TYR A 132 -2.04 -3.32 -5.04
N PHE A 133 -2.56 -3.84 -3.93
CA PHE A 133 -1.91 -4.93 -3.19
C PHE A 133 -1.85 -6.23 -3.98
N GLN A 134 -2.87 -6.53 -4.80
CA GLN A 134 -2.80 -7.67 -5.70
C GLN A 134 -1.63 -7.54 -6.70
N THR A 135 -1.47 -6.37 -7.30
CA THR A 135 -0.38 -6.09 -8.24
C THR A 135 0.99 -6.16 -7.55
N ASP A 136 1.11 -5.53 -6.38
CA ASP A 136 2.34 -5.52 -5.58
C ASP A 136 2.80 -6.94 -5.20
N ARG A 137 1.87 -7.79 -4.74
CA ARG A 137 2.17 -9.20 -4.45
C ARG A 137 2.67 -9.96 -5.67
N HIS A 138 2.02 -9.80 -6.82
CA HIS A 138 2.46 -10.45 -8.06
C HIS A 138 3.86 -10.00 -8.49
N GLU A 139 4.18 -8.71 -8.35
CA GLU A 139 5.52 -8.17 -8.65
C GLU A 139 6.57 -8.73 -7.67
N LYS A 140 6.27 -8.76 -6.37
CA LYS A 140 7.14 -9.34 -5.33
C LYS A 140 7.41 -10.84 -5.56
N ASP A 141 6.39 -11.62 -5.88
CA ASP A 141 6.51 -13.05 -6.16
C ASP A 141 7.33 -13.33 -7.42
N ALA A 142 7.12 -12.55 -8.49
CA ALA A 142 7.92 -12.66 -9.70
C ALA A 142 9.40 -12.36 -9.42
N ARG A 143 9.70 -11.34 -8.61
CA ARG A 143 11.07 -10.98 -8.21
C ARG A 143 11.75 -12.11 -7.42
N LYS A 144 11.05 -12.73 -6.46
CA LYS A 144 11.56 -13.88 -5.69
C LYS A 144 11.92 -15.05 -6.60
N ARG A 145 11.06 -15.39 -7.57
CA ARG A 145 11.30 -16.47 -8.55
C ARG A 145 12.52 -16.18 -9.44
N TYR A 146 12.73 -14.93 -9.85
CA TYR A 146 13.92 -14.53 -10.61
C TYR A 146 15.21 -14.66 -9.78
N SER A 147 15.19 -14.21 -8.51
CA SER A 147 16.34 -14.32 -7.61
C SER A 147 16.75 -15.78 -7.38
N GLN A 148 15.77 -16.65 -7.10
CA GLN A 148 16.01 -18.08 -6.91
C GLN A 148 16.52 -18.79 -8.17
N ARG A 149 16.15 -18.31 -9.37
CA ARG A 149 16.60 -18.88 -10.65
C ARG A 149 17.98 -18.38 -11.09
N ALA A 150 18.41 -17.22 -10.59
CA ALA A 150 19.73 -16.66 -10.87
C ALA A 150 20.85 -17.31 -10.04
N GLU A 151 20.49 -17.95 -8.91
CA GLU A 151 21.43 -18.67 -8.03
C GLU A 151 21.67 -20.13 -8.44
N ASP A 152 21.06 -20.62 -9.54
CA ASP A 152 21.30 -21.97 -10.08
C ASP A 152 22.64 -22.05 -10.84
N PRO A 153 23.68 -22.73 -10.29
CA PRO A 153 25.02 -22.76 -10.86
C PRO A 153 25.09 -23.40 -12.25
N LEU A 154 24.17 -24.31 -12.59
CA LEU A 154 24.14 -25.01 -13.88
C LEU A 154 23.76 -24.08 -15.04
N ARG A 155 23.18 -22.91 -14.76
CA ARG A 155 22.72 -21.95 -15.78
C ARG A 155 23.59 -20.72 -15.94
N VAL A 156 24.39 -20.37 -14.92
CA VAL A 156 25.38 -19.28 -14.98
C VAL A 156 26.45 -19.57 -16.04
N CYS A 157 26.79 -20.83 -16.28
CA CYS A 157 27.79 -21.24 -17.27
C CYS A 157 27.29 -21.16 -18.73
N LEU A 158 25.99 -21.36 -18.98
CA LEU A 158 25.43 -21.34 -20.35
C LEU A 158 25.01 -19.93 -20.83
N GLY A 159 25.03 -18.92 -19.95
CA GLY A 159 24.60 -17.55 -20.28
C GLY A 159 25.72 -16.59 -20.69
N ARG A 160 27.00 -16.99 -20.59
CA ARG A 160 28.14 -16.06 -20.74
C ARG A 160 28.40 -15.56 -22.16
N GLU A 161 27.78 -16.14 -23.18
CA GLU A 161 28.02 -15.79 -24.59
C GLU A 161 26.88 -15.01 -25.27
N LEU A 162 25.74 -14.78 -24.59
CA LEU A 162 24.58 -14.09 -25.20
C LEU A 162 24.16 -12.79 -24.50
N TRP A 163 24.86 -12.36 -23.44
CA TRP A 163 24.38 -11.31 -22.53
C TRP A 163 25.33 -10.11 -22.35
N LYS A 164 26.20 -9.83 -23.33
CA LYS A 164 27.02 -8.59 -23.30
C LYS A 164 26.28 -7.33 -23.76
N ASP A 165 25.15 -7.45 -24.46
CA ASP A 165 24.56 -6.29 -25.16
C ASP A 165 23.36 -5.64 -24.45
N SER A 166 22.90 -6.15 -23.30
CA SER A 166 21.63 -5.70 -22.69
C SER A 166 21.72 -5.01 -21.33
N PHE A 167 22.91 -4.87 -20.74
CA PHE A 167 23.07 -4.27 -19.41
C PHE A 167 24.21 -3.25 -19.42
N THR A 168 23.91 -2.05 -19.89
CA THR A 168 24.63 -0.86 -19.41
C THR A 168 23.79 -0.26 -18.29
N ASP A 169 24.44 -0.10 -17.15
CA ASP A 169 24.03 0.79 -16.06
C ASP A 169 22.95 0.27 -15.09
N VAL A 170 23.31 -0.67 -14.21
CA VAL A 170 23.11 -0.59 -12.74
C VAL A 170 24.00 -1.67 -12.09
N GLU A 171 25.28 -1.37 -11.81
CA GLU A 171 26.02 -2.15 -10.78
C GLU A 171 27.24 -1.44 -10.16
N SER A 172 27.24 -0.11 -10.06
CA SER A 172 28.35 0.65 -9.43
C SER A 172 28.41 0.57 -7.89
N LYS A 173 27.72 -0.39 -7.23
CA LYS A 173 27.83 -0.58 -5.77
C LYS A 173 28.12 -2.01 -5.30
N HIS A 174 28.29 -2.98 -6.20
CA HIS A 174 28.74 -4.33 -5.83
C HIS A 174 30.08 -4.75 -6.46
N GLN A 175 30.62 -3.98 -7.43
CA GLN A 175 31.87 -4.30 -8.12
C GLN A 175 33.15 -4.08 -7.29
N ILE A 176 33.10 -3.36 -6.15
CA ILE A 176 34.33 -3.00 -5.40
C ILE A 176 34.76 -4.09 -4.40
N ARG A 177 33.95 -5.10 -4.12
CA ARG A 177 34.24 -6.07 -3.03
C ARG A 177 34.87 -7.39 -3.49
N CYS A 178 34.97 -7.67 -4.80
CA CYS A 178 35.54 -8.92 -5.31
C CYS A 178 37.00 -8.83 -5.78
N GLU A 179 37.55 -7.64 -6.03
CA GLU A 179 38.91 -7.50 -6.58
C GLU A 179 40.05 -7.57 -5.54
N GLN A 180 39.74 -7.73 -4.24
CA GLN A 180 40.77 -7.86 -3.19
C GLN A 180 41.02 -9.30 -2.71
N ALA A 181 40.31 -10.31 -3.23
CA ALA A 181 40.38 -11.68 -2.71
C ALA A 181 41.26 -12.66 -3.51
N HIS A 182 41.91 -12.25 -4.60
CA HIS A 182 42.65 -13.17 -5.48
C HIS A 182 44.16 -12.92 -5.63
N HIS A 183 44.79 -12.12 -4.77
CA HIS A 183 46.23 -11.84 -4.85
C HIS A 183 47.14 -12.64 -3.91
N HIS A 184 46.64 -13.69 -3.24
CA HIS A 184 47.47 -14.65 -2.54
C HIS A 184 47.09 -16.06 -2.97
N ASP A 185 47.97 -16.70 -3.75
CA ASP A 185 48.34 -18.12 -3.70
C ASP A 185 48.76 -18.61 -5.10
N LEU A 186 50.04 -18.40 -5.42
CA LEU A 186 50.76 -19.21 -6.40
C LEU A 186 51.86 -19.98 -5.65
N PRO A 187 51.87 -21.32 -5.67
CA PRO A 187 52.98 -22.10 -5.12
C PRO A 187 54.15 -22.12 -6.11
N SER A 188 55.33 -21.80 -5.61
CA SER A 188 56.61 -21.94 -6.28
C SER A 188 56.94 -23.41 -6.54
N SER A 189 57.19 -23.72 -7.80
CA SER A 189 57.71 -25.01 -8.30
C SER A 189 59.13 -25.29 -7.79
N SER A 190 59.41 -26.57 -7.52
CA SER A 190 60.76 -27.15 -7.38
C SER A 190 60.84 -28.38 -8.28
#